data_AF-A0A7W1CJV7-F1
#
_entry.id   AF-A0A7W1CJV7-F1
#
_cell.length_a   1.000
_cell.length_b   1.000
_cell.length_c   1.000
_cell.angle_alpha   90.00
_cell.angle_beta   90.00
_cell.angle_gamma   90.00
#
_symmetry.space_group_name_H-M   'P 1'
#
loop_
_entity.id
_entity.type
_entity.pdbx_description
1 polymer ?
#
loop_
_entity_poly.entity_id
_entity_poly.type
_entity_poly.pdbx_seq_one_letter_code
_entity_poly.pdbx_strand_id
1 'polypeptide(L)'
;MDKKKYDSLTESYESKTAHLKVFLNEMCKVLKASPFNSPPFLQDIEDKIKEKSEASVSSNEIAVETDDPIDLLLCGTDVRDSCQRVDGDAHLNKGLLGYLMDGKNKILVVKSAEGHEGKIKARCLLRLLWDGEKPVLFMERLYPFNILPKHAQALEALARKKADMLGVPLLRIADKGESYGKVLMALGGPSPWEYCDGSAGITNGKYEIRGTKLLQ
;
A
#
# COMPACT_ATOMS: atom_id res chain seq x y z
N MET A 1 27.71 -20.68 -1.78
CA MET A 1 26.44 -21.43 -1.60
C MET A 1 26.40 -22.48 -2.71
N ASP A 2 26.18 -23.75 -2.36
CA ASP A 2 26.35 -24.88 -3.29
C ASP A 2 25.19 -24.93 -4.31
N LYS A 3 25.52 -24.86 -5.60
CA LYS A 3 24.56 -24.70 -6.72
C LYS A 3 23.50 -25.81 -6.73
N LYS A 4 23.90 -27.04 -6.41
CA LYS A 4 22.99 -28.20 -6.30
C LYS A 4 21.96 -28.08 -5.18
N LYS A 5 22.31 -27.39 -4.09
CA LYS A 5 21.38 -27.13 -2.98
C LYS A 5 20.38 -26.03 -3.30
N TYR A 6 20.75 -25.09 -4.18
CA TYR A 6 19.84 -24.06 -4.67
C TYR A 6 18.82 -24.65 -5.66
N ASP A 7 19.31 -25.41 -6.65
CA ASP A 7 18.48 -26.00 -7.70
C ASP A 7 17.40 -26.94 -7.13
N SER A 8 17.76 -27.77 -6.15
CA SER A 8 16.81 -28.68 -5.46
C SER A 8 15.77 -27.98 -4.58
N LEU A 9 16.08 -26.78 -4.06
CA LEU A 9 15.12 -25.96 -3.31
C LEU A 9 14.11 -25.29 -4.26
N THR A 10 14.56 -24.86 -5.44
CA THR A 10 13.68 -24.33 -6.50
C THR A 10 12.71 -25.38 -7.02
N GLU A 11 13.16 -26.59 -7.33
CA GLU A 11 12.27 -27.68 -7.80
C GLU A 11 11.22 -28.08 -6.74
N SER A 12 11.62 -28.13 -5.46
CA SER A 12 10.70 -28.40 -4.33
C SER A 12 9.65 -27.28 -4.16
N TYR A 13 10.04 -26.03 -4.41
CA TYR A 13 9.17 -24.87 -4.32
C TYR A 13 8.18 -24.79 -5.50
N GLU A 14 8.66 -25.06 -6.73
CA GLU A 14 7.85 -25.10 -7.95
C GLU A 14 6.80 -26.23 -7.90
N SER A 15 7.17 -27.41 -7.40
CA SER A 15 6.24 -28.52 -7.20
C SER A 15 5.13 -28.17 -6.19
N LYS A 16 5.49 -27.59 -5.03
CA LYS A 16 4.50 -27.18 -4.01
C LYS A 16 3.57 -26.06 -4.49
N THR A 17 4.07 -25.15 -5.31
CA THR A 17 3.28 -24.05 -5.85
C THR A 17 2.29 -24.52 -6.92
N ALA A 18 2.64 -25.54 -7.72
CA ALA A 18 1.73 -26.18 -8.67
C ALA A 18 0.54 -26.88 -7.97
N HIS A 19 0.81 -27.65 -6.91
CA HIS A 19 -0.25 -28.34 -6.16
C HIS A 19 -1.24 -27.37 -5.49
N LEU A 20 -0.75 -26.26 -4.93
CA LEU A 20 -1.61 -25.24 -4.34
C LEU A 20 -2.49 -24.53 -5.38
N LYS A 21 -1.97 -24.28 -6.60
CA LYS A 21 -2.74 -23.66 -7.68
C LYS A 21 -3.89 -24.56 -8.14
N VAL A 22 -3.63 -25.87 -8.29
CA VAL A 22 -4.67 -26.86 -8.58
C VAL A 22 -5.74 -26.87 -7.49
N PHE A 23 -5.34 -26.87 -6.22
CA PHE A 23 -6.26 -26.82 -5.09
C PHE A 23 -7.15 -25.57 -5.10
N LEU A 24 -6.57 -24.38 -5.27
CA LEU A 24 -7.34 -23.12 -5.33
C LEU A 24 -8.31 -23.10 -6.51
N ASN A 25 -7.91 -23.62 -7.67
CA ASN A 25 -8.78 -23.73 -8.84
C ASN A 25 -9.98 -24.66 -8.59
N GLU A 26 -9.76 -25.81 -7.95
CA GLU A 26 -10.86 -26.72 -7.59
C GLU A 26 -11.78 -26.13 -6.53
N MET A 27 -11.23 -25.40 -5.53
CA MET A 27 -12.04 -24.66 -4.56
C MET A 27 -12.94 -23.63 -5.24
N CYS A 28 -12.41 -22.83 -6.17
CA CYS A 28 -13.19 -21.88 -6.95
C CYS A 28 -14.35 -22.54 -7.70
N LYS A 29 -14.12 -23.71 -8.32
CA LYS A 29 -15.17 -24.46 -9.02
C LYS A 29 -16.28 -24.91 -8.08
N VAL A 30 -15.91 -25.49 -6.93
CA VAL A 30 -16.87 -25.97 -5.92
C VAL A 30 -17.70 -24.82 -5.35
N LEU A 31 -17.07 -23.68 -5.05
CA LEU A 31 -17.75 -22.52 -4.48
C LEU A 31 -18.68 -21.83 -5.48
N LYS A 32 -18.33 -21.76 -6.76
CA LYS A 32 -19.21 -21.24 -7.82
C LYS A 32 -20.45 -22.10 -8.04
N ALA A 33 -20.35 -23.40 -7.78
CA ALA A 33 -21.47 -24.35 -7.86
C ALA A 33 -22.25 -24.49 -6.54
N SER A 34 -21.81 -23.82 -5.47
CA SER A 34 -22.39 -23.94 -4.13
C SER A 34 -23.45 -22.87 -3.87
N PRO A 35 -24.52 -23.19 -3.13
CA PRO A 35 -25.46 -22.19 -2.61
C PRO A 35 -24.82 -21.22 -1.58
N PHE A 36 -23.61 -21.51 -1.10
CA PHE A 36 -22.84 -20.66 -0.18
C PHE A 36 -21.85 -19.73 -0.90
N ASN A 37 -22.19 -19.28 -2.12
CA ASN A 37 -21.40 -18.31 -2.86
C ASN A 37 -21.37 -16.98 -2.10
N SER A 38 -20.29 -16.72 -1.35
CA SER A 38 -19.97 -15.40 -0.81
C SER A 38 -19.08 -14.65 -1.81
N PRO A 39 -19.58 -13.59 -2.46
CA PRO A 39 -18.81 -12.84 -3.46
C PRO A 39 -17.43 -12.37 -2.98
N PRO A 40 -17.25 -11.90 -1.72
CA PRO A 40 -15.94 -11.50 -1.21
C PRO A 40 -14.93 -12.66 -1.15
N PHE A 41 -15.37 -13.86 -0.74
CA PHE A 41 -14.47 -15.00 -0.59
C PHE A 41 -14.08 -15.63 -1.94
N LEU A 42 -15.02 -15.65 -2.90
CA LEU A 42 -14.69 -16.04 -4.27
C LEU A 42 -13.66 -15.08 -4.87
N GLN A 43 -13.84 -13.78 -4.66
CA GLN A 43 -12.90 -12.77 -5.10
C GLN A 43 -11.51 -13.02 -4.49
N ASP A 44 -11.42 -13.30 -3.19
CA ASP A 44 -10.15 -13.62 -2.51
C ASP A 44 -9.42 -14.83 -3.12
N ILE A 45 -10.15 -15.89 -3.49
CA ILE A 45 -9.55 -17.11 -4.09
C ILE A 45 -9.12 -16.84 -5.53
N GLU A 46 -9.97 -16.19 -6.33
CA GLU A 46 -9.62 -15.78 -7.70
C GLU A 46 -8.40 -14.86 -7.71
N ASP A 47 -8.29 -14.00 -6.72
CA ASP A 47 -7.19 -13.07 -6.55
C ASP A 47 -5.87 -13.75 -6.19
N LYS A 48 -5.91 -14.80 -5.35
CA LYS A 48 -4.75 -15.67 -5.07
C LYS A 48 -4.31 -16.49 -6.28
N ILE A 49 -5.25 -16.90 -7.14
CA ILE A 49 -4.94 -17.61 -8.38
C ILE A 49 -4.21 -16.67 -9.35
N LYS A 50 -4.68 -15.42 -9.48
CA LYS A 50 -4.07 -14.38 -10.33
C LYS A 50 -2.65 -14.00 -9.87
N GLU A 51 -2.45 -13.84 -8.56
CA GLU A 51 -1.15 -13.52 -7.96
C GLU A 51 -0.05 -14.52 -8.37
N LYS A 52 -0.41 -15.81 -8.49
CA LYS A 52 0.54 -16.85 -8.92
C LYS A 52 0.69 -17.02 -10.42
N SER A 53 -0.28 -16.58 -11.23
CA SER A 53 -0.10 -16.54 -12.69
C SER A 53 0.75 -15.35 -13.14
N GLU A 54 0.79 -14.26 -12.37
CA GLU A 54 1.53 -13.04 -12.69
C GLU A 54 2.96 -13.00 -12.11
N ALA A 55 3.43 -14.10 -11.50
CA ALA A 55 4.81 -14.26 -11.03
C ALA A 55 5.84 -14.38 -12.19
N SER A 56 5.53 -13.88 -13.38
CA SER A 56 6.49 -13.61 -14.44
C SER A 56 6.96 -12.16 -14.33
N VAL A 57 8.25 -11.98 -14.09
CA VAL A 57 8.93 -10.69 -13.92
C VAL A 57 8.70 -9.80 -15.14
N SER A 58 7.81 -8.81 -15.05
CA SER A 58 7.84 -7.67 -15.96
C SER A 58 8.88 -6.68 -15.44
N SER A 59 9.96 -6.48 -16.19
CA SER A 59 11.05 -5.51 -15.93
C SER A 59 10.64 -4.04 -16.02
N ASN A 60 9.34 -3.75 -16.18
CA ASN A 60 8.80 -2.44 -16.51
C ASN A 60 7.99 -1.86 -15.34
N GLU A 61 8.52 -1.88 -14.13
CA GLU A 61 7.88 -1.23 -12.97
C GLU A 61 8.65 0.04 -12.62
N ILE A 62 7.93 1.12 -12.33
CA ILE A 62 8.50 2.38 -11.86
C ILE A 62 7.96 2.71 -10.48
N ALA A 63 8.82 3.28 -9.64
CA ALA A 63 8.43 3.85 -8.36
C ALA A 63 8.46 5.38 -8.49
N VAL A 64 7.37 6.05 -8.13
CA VAL A 64 7.22 7.50 -8.36
C VAL A 64 6.35 8.15 -7.28
N GLU A 65 6.67 9.39 -6.92
CA GLU A 65 5.73 10.30 -6.24
C GLU A 65 4.83 10.90 -7.32
N THR A 66 3.52 10.71 -7.20
CA THR A 66 2.56 11.13 -8.23
C THR A 66 1.54 12.11 -7.65
N ASP A 67 1.16 13.09 -8.47
CA ASP A 67 0.04 14.00 -8.28
C ASP A 67 -1.02 13.82 -9.37
N ASP A 68 -0.91 12.74 -10.16
CA ASP A 68 -1.90 12.35 -11.15
C ASP A 68 -3.27 12.08 -10.46
N PRO A 69 -4.33 12.80 -10.84
CA PRO A 69 -5.65 12.58 -10.26
C PRO A 69 -6.17 11.15 -10.40
N ILE A 70 -5.80 10.44 -11.48
CA ILE A 70 -6.19 9.05 -11.71
C ILE A 70 -5.50 8.15 -10.70
N ASP A 71 -4.17 8.30 -10.52
CA ASP A 71 -3.42 7.53 -9.51
C ASP A 71 -3.98 7.78 -8.10
N LEU A 72 -4.30 9.04 -7.78
CA LEU A 72 -4.83 9.44 -6.48
C LEU A 72 -6.20 8.83 -6.20
N LEU A 73 -7.09 8.82 -7.20
CA LEU A 73 -8.44 8.25 -7.07
C LEU A 73 -8.41 6.72 -7.09
N LEU A 74 -7.58 6.11 -7.93
CA LEU A 74 -7.51 4.66 -8.10
C LEU A 74 -6.55 3.97 -7.12
N CYS A 75 -5.89 4.73 -6.23
CA CYS A 75 -4.86 4.20 -5.34
C CYS A 75 -5.32 3.02 -4.48
N GLY A 76 -6.58 3.00 -4.04
CA GLY A 76 -7.14 1.84 -3.35
C GLY A 76 -7.88 0.86 -4.25
N THR A 77 -8.32 1.28 -5.43
CA THR A 77 -9.01 0.39 -6.38
C THR A 77 -8.03 -0.61 -7.00
N ASP A 78 -6.85 -0.13 -7.39
CA ASP A 78 -5.80 -0.91 -8.05
C ASP A 78 -5.04 -1.82 -7.08
N VAL A 79 -4.89 -1.36 -5.84
CA VAL A 79 -4.13 -2.06 -4.79
C VAL A 79 -5.08 -2.75 -3.82
N ARG A 80 -4.94 -4.08 -3.70
CA ARG A 80 -5.75 -4.90 -2.79
C ARG A 80 -5.61 -4.48 -1.32
N ASP A 81 -6.58 -4.89 -0.52
CA ASP A 81 -6.70 -4.62 0.93
C ASP A 81 -6.89 -3.15 1.32
N SER A 82 -7.07 -2.25 0.35
CA SER A 82 -7.39 -0.87 0.62
C SER A 82 -8.89 -0.67 0.87
N CYS A 83 -9.22 0.07 1.92
CA CYS A 83 -10.58 0.55 2.17
C CYS A 83 -10.98 1.76 1.31
N GLN A 84 -10.06 2.35 0.56
CA GLN A 84 -10.24 3.61 -0.18
C GLN A 84 -10.42 3.33 -1.67
N ARG A 85 -11.50 2.65 -2.06
CA ARG A 85 -11.73 2.23 -3.45
C ARG A 85 -12.86 3.03 -4.05
N VAL A 86 -12.74 3.55 -5.27
CA VAL A 86 -13.83 4.35 -5.89
C VAL A 86 -15.16 3.59 -6.00
N ASP A 87 -15.10 2.26 -6.08
CA ASP A 87 -16.24 1.34 -6.15
C ASP A 87 -16.68 0.79 -4.78
N GLY A 88 -16.05 1.22 -3.68
CA GLY A 88 -16.29 0.77 -2.32
C GLY A 88 -17.34 1.58 -1.54
N ASP A 89 -17.23 1.55 -0.21
CA ASP A 89 -18.13 2.30 0.69
C ASP A 89 -17.91 3.83 0.56
N ALA A 90 -18.97 4.53 0.14
CA ALA A 90 -18.99 5.99 0.00
C ALA A 90 -18.55 6.73 1.28
N HIS A 91 -18.80 6.17 2.46
CA HIS A 91 -18.36 6.74 3.73
C HIS A 91 -16.84 6.81 3.85
N LEU A 92 -16.11 5.82 3.31
CA LEU A 92 -14.66 5.77 3.31
C LEU A 92 -14.08 6.53 2.11
N ASN A 93 -14.78 6.51 0.97
CA ASN A 93 -14.33 7.10 -0.28
C ASN A 93 -14.30 8.62 -0.28
N LYS A 94 -15.10 9.29 0.55
CA LYS A 94 -15.03 10.75 0.69
C LYS A 94 -13.63 11.24 1.11
N GLY A 95 -12.83 10.37 1.75
CA GLY A 95 -11.43 10.65 2.08
C GLY A 95 -10.49 10.67 0.88
N LEU A 96 -10.83 10.02 -0.26
CA LEU A 96 -10.02 10.03 -1.48
C LEU A 96 -9.86 11.44 -2.04
N LEU A 97 -10.90 12.26 -1.95
CA LEU A 97 -10.87 13.66 -2.38
C LEU A 97 -9.85 14.47 -1.56
N GLY A 98 -9.55 14.04 -0.32
CA GLY A 98 -8.52 14.66 0.49
C GLY A 98 -7.11 14.59 -0.10
N TYR A 99 -6.83 13.60 -0.96
CA TYR A 99 -5.54 13.49 -1.64
C TYR A 99 -5.39 14.46 -2.81
N LEU A 100 -6.51 14.85 -3.42
CA LEU A 100 -6.53 15.85 -4.50
C LEU A 100 -6.47 17.27 -3.94
N MET A 101 -7.19 17.51 -2.85
CA MET A 101 -7.44 18.85 -2.33
C MET A 101 -6.37 19.34 -1.36
N ASP A 102 -5.69 18.43 -0.64
CA ASP A 102 -4.75 18.78 0.40
C ASP A 102 -3.31 18.43 0.05
N GLY A 103 -2.52 19.46 -0.28
CA GLY A 103 -1.13 19.33 -0.69
C GLY A 103 -0.19 18.77 0.39
N LYS A 104 -0.62 18.65 1.65
CA LYS A 104 0.16 17.97 2.70
C LYS A 104 0.22 16.46 2.50
N ASN A 105 -0.72 15.91 1.71
CA ASN A 105 -0.81 14.51 1.38
C ASN A 105 -0.12 14.27 0.02
N LYS A 106 0.78 13.30 -0.02
CA LYS A 106 1.39 12.80 -1.26
C LYS A 106 1.28 11.30 -1.30
N ILE A 107 1.15 10.75 -2.50
CA ILE A 107 1.17 9.30 -2.69
C ILE A 107 2.47 8.90 -3.38
N LEU A 108 3.08 7.83 -2.87
CA LEU A 108 4.13 7.10 -3.54
C LEU A 108 3.53 5.82 -4.10
N VAL A 109 3.82 5.53 -5.37
CA VAL A 109 3.29 4.35 -6.05
C VAL A 109 4.42 3.56 -6.70
N VAL A 110 4.26 2.25 -6.73
CA VAL A 110 4.91 1.39 -7.72
C VAL A 110 3.86 0.98 -8.73
N LYS A 111 4.08 1.30 -10.00
CA LYS A 111 3.15 1.00 -11.09
C LYS A 111 3.87 0.49 -12.33
N SER A 112 3.12 -0.18 -13.21
CA SER A 112 3.65 -0.59 -14.53
C SER A 112 4.07 0.66 -15.33
N ALA A 113 5.11 0.56 -16.15
CA ALA A 113 5.69 1.68 -16.91
C ALA A 113 4.81 2.15 -18.10
N GLU A 114 3.52 1.83 -18.09
CA GLU A 114 2.54 2.23 -19.11
C GLU A 114 1.92 3.59 -18.75
N GLY A 115 2.76 4.61 -18.54
CA GLY A 115 2.33 6.00 -18.33
C GLY A 115 1.23 6.20 -17.28
N HIS A 116 0.18 6.95 -17.65
CA HIS A 116 -1.00 7.24 -16.81
C HIS A 116 -1.99 6.05 -16.71
N GLU A 117 -1.79 4.99 -17.52
CA GLU A 117 -2.62 3.77 -17.54
C GLU A 117 -2.02 2.63 -16.72
N GLY A 118 -0.77 2.81 -16.25
CA GLY A 118 -0.04 1.83 -15.48
C GLY A 118 -0.74 1.53 -14.16
N LYS A 119 -1.31 0.32 -14.05
CA LYS A 119 -1.96 -0.17 -12.83
C LYS A 119 -1.01 -0.08 -11.63
N ILE A 120 -1.52 0.44 -10.51
CA ILE A 120 -0.76 0.53 -9.26
C ILE A 120 -0.62 -0.87 -8.66
N LYS A 121 0.62 -1.28 -8.38
CA LYS A 121 0.96 -2.57 -7.76
C LYS A 121 1.25 -2.47 -6.27
N ALA A 122 1.79 -1.33 -5.85
CA ALA A 122 2.03 -1.02 -4.45
C ALA A 122 1.93 0.48 -4.20
N ARG A 123 1.61 0.88 -2.97
CA ARG A 123 1.55 2.29 -2.59
C ARG A 123 1.88 2.54 -1.13
N CYS A 124 2.16 3.80 -0.83
CA CYS A 124 1.99 4.36 0.50
C CYS A 124 1.64 5.83 0.42
N LEU A 125 1.05 6.36 1.49
CA LEU A 125 0.81 7.79 1.64
C LEU A 125 1.92 8.41 2.49
N LEU A 126 2.31 9.61 2.11
CA LEU A 126 3.15 10.51 2.87
C LEU A 126 2.32 11.69 3.34
N ARG A 127 2.52 12.07 4.60
CA ARG A 127 1.83 13.21 5.21
C ARG A 127 2.80 14.14 5.88
N LEU A 128 2.70 15.41 5.55
CA LEU A 128 3.37 16.45 6.32
C LEU A 128 2.55 16.75 7.58
N LEU A 129 3.14 16.49 8.75
CA LEU A 129 2.52 16.67 10.06
C LEU A 129 3.36 17.59 10.95
N TRP A 130 2.80 18.03 12.07
CA TRP A 130 3.46 18.85 13.08
C TRP A 130 3.78 18.05 14.33
N ASP A 131 5.00 18.11 14.86
CA ASP A 131 5.37 17.42 16.11
C ASP A 131 5.27 18.28 17.38
N GLY A 132 4.80 19.53 17.23
CA GLY A 132 4.78 20.55 18.29
C GLY A 132 5.84 21.64 18.12
N GLU A 133 6.94 21.34 17.41
CA GLU A 133 8.09 22.24 17.25
C GLU A 133 8.51 22.40 15.78
N LYS A 134 8.39 21.35 14.98
CA LYS A 134 8.88 21.31 13.60
C LYS A 134 8.00 20.42 12.70
N PRO A 135 8.06 20.62 11.38
CA PRO A 135 7.39 19.72 10.46
C PRO A 135 8.10 18.35 10.43
N VAL A 136 7.31 17.30 10.24
CA VAL A 136 7.80 15.92 10.06
C VAL A 136 7.06 15.26 8.91
N LEU A 137 7.72 14.33 8.24
CA LEU A 137 7.10 13.51 7.19
C LEU A 137 6.71 12.16 7.80
N PHE A 138 5.41 11.84 7.77
CA PHE A 138 4.88 10.57 8.22
C PHE A 138 4.58 9.67 7.03
N MET A 139 5.16 8.48 7.02
CA MET A 139 4.91 7.42 6.05
C MET A 139 3.87 6.46 6.61
N GLU A 140 2.73 6.39 5.94
CA GLU A 140 1.65 5.48 6.28
C GLU A 140 2.01 4.02 5.95
N ARG A 141 1.08 3.11 6.29
CA ARG A 141 1.20 1.69 5.98
C ARG A 141 1.45 1.48 4.48
N LEU A 142 2.31 0.50 4.18
CA LEU A 142 2.54 0.00 2.84
C LEU A 142 1.39 -0.89 2.39
N TYR A 143 0.92 -0.71 1.16
CA TYR A 143 -0.06 -1.56 0.52
C TYR A 143 0.52 -2.21 -0.74
N PRO A 144 0.12 -3.45 -1.08
CA PRO A 144 -0.81 -4.30 -0.33
C PRO A 144 -0.18 -4.83 0.98
N PHE A 145 -0.95 -5.49 1.85
CA PHE A 145 -0.42 -5.99 3.13
C PHE A 145 0.74 -6.98 2.92
N ASN A 146 0.65 -7.80 1.87
CA ASN A 146 1.70 -8.74 1.41
C ASN A 146 2.62 -8.12 0.35
N ILE A 147 3.01 -6.85 0.51
CA ILE A 147 3.89 -6.14 -0.42
C ILE A 147 5.20 -6.90 -0.70
N LEU A 148 5.63 -6.91 -1.98
CA LEU A 148 6.91 -7.49 -2.36
C LEU A 148 8.08 -6.69 -1.75
N PRO A 149 9.14 -7.33 -1.23
CA PRO A 149 10.27 -6.62 -0.61
C PRO A 149 10.89 -5.54 -1.51
N LYS A 150 11.00 -5.79 -2.82
CA LYS A 150 11.50 -4.80 -3.79
C LYS A 150 10.64 -3.54 -3.87
N HIS A 151 9.31 -3.68 -3.76
CA HIS A 151 8.38 -2.55 -3.82
C HIS A 151 8.43 -1.75 -2.53
N ALA A 152 8.46 -2.43 -1.38
CA ALA A 152 8.64 -1.79 -0.09
C ALA A 152 9.93 -0.96 -0.03
N GLN A 153 11.05 -1.54 -0.47
CA GLN A 153 12.34 -0.84 -0.52
C GLN A 153 12.30 0.39 -1.46
N ALA A 154 11.66 0.28 -2.61
CA ALA A 154 11.53 1.40 -3.55
C ALA A 154 10.70 2.56 -2.97
N LEU A 155 9.58 2.25 -2.31
CA LEU A 155 8.73 3.25 -1.65
C LEU A 155 9.45 3.89 -0.45
N GLU A 156 10.13 3.12 0.39
CA GLU A 156 10.94 3.66 1.49
C GLU A 156 12.07 4.56 0.98
N ALA A 157 12.74 4.18 -0.11
CA ALA A 157 13.80 4.99 -0.71
C ALA A 157 13.26 6.34 -1.23
N LEU A 158 12.08 6.35 -1.86
CA LEU A 158 11.43 7.60 -2.27
C LEU A 158 11.02 8.46 -1.08
N ALA A 159 10.48 7.85 -0.03
CA ALA A 159 10.10 8.56 1.19
C ALA A 159 11.30 9.23 1.87
N ARG A 160 12.44 8.53 1.96
CA ARG A 160 13.70 9.08 2.49
C ARG A 160 14.20 10.23 1.65
N LYS A 161 14.28 10.04 0.33
CA LYS A 161 14.66 11.11 -0.60
C LYS A 161 13.79 12.35 -0.40
N LYS A 162 12.47 12.18 -0.22
CA LYS A 162 11.55 13.30 0.02
C LYS A 162 11.81 13.99 1.36
N ALA A 163 12.00 13.22 2.43
CA ALA A 163 12.32 13.75 3.75
C ALA A 163 13.64 14.54 3.74
N ASP A 164 14.67 14.01 3.08
CA ASP A 164 15.98 14.65 2.93
C ASP A 164 15.88 15.97 2.14
N MET A 165 15.15 15.97 1.02
CA MET A 165 14.92 17.20 0.23
C MET A 165 14.17 18.28 1.02
N LEU A 166 13.27 17.89 1.92
CA LEU A 166 12.52 18.80 2.76
C LEU A 166 13.27 19.19 4.04
N GLY A 167 14.36 18.50 4.39
CA GLY A 167 15.08 18.70 5.64
C GLY A 167 14.27 18.34 6.89
N VAL A 168 13.37 17.34 6.79
CA VAL A 168 12.48 16.94 7.89
C VAL A 168 12.68 15.48 8.30
N PRO A 169 12.40 15.10 9.56
CA PRO A 169 12.41 13.70 9.98
C PRO A 169 11.38 12.85 9.23
N LEU A 170 11.74 11.61 8.90
CA LEU A 170 10.83 10.61 8.36
C LEU A 170 10.42 9.62 9.44
N LEU A 171 9.10 9.46 9.62
CA LEU A 171 8.49 8.70 10.71
C LEU A 171 7.50 7.67 10.18
N ARG A 172 7.30 6.57 10.91
CA ARG A 172 6.21 5.60 10.67
C ARG A 172 5.74 4.94 11.96
N ILE A 173 4.58 4.28 11.92
CA ILE A 173 4.21 3.31 12.96
C ILE A 173 4.92 1.98 12.64
N ALA A 174 5.69 1.46 13.61
CA ALA A 174 6.39 0.19 13.47
C ALA A 174 6.63 -0.47 14.84
N ASP A 175 6.74 -1.80 14.85
CA ASP A 175 7.04 -2.56 16.07
C ASP A 175 8.49 -2.34 16.52
N LYS A 176 9.41 -2.22 15.56
CA LYS A 176 10.86 -2.09 15.78
C LYS A 176 11.40 -0.73 15.33
N GLY A 177 12.49 -0.31 15.94
CA GLY A 177 13.15 0.98 15.68
C GLY A 177 13.13 1.91 16.89
N GLU A 178 13.84 3.04 16.74
CA GLU A 178 13.93 4.10 17.73
C GLU A 178 12.61 4.87 17.82
N SER A 179 12.08 5.02 19.04
CA SER A 179 10.88 5.81 19.30
C SER A 179 11.14 7.28 19.04
N TYR A 180 10.24 7.96 18.33
CA TYR A 180 10.33 9.41 18.15
C TYR A 180 9.91 10.18 19.42
N GLY A 181 9.08 9.57 20.26
CA GLY A 181 8.67 10.11 21.55
C GLY A 181 7.70 11.30 21.53
N LYS A 182 7.36 11.84 20.36
CA LYS A 182 6.40 12.94 20.20
C LYS A 182 5.10 12.51 19.54
N VAL A 183 4.02 13.25 19.83
CA VAL A 183 2.72 13.11 19.16
C VAL A 183 2.77 13.89 17.86
N LEU A 184 2.32 13.28 16.76
CA LEU A 184 2.22 13.96 15.47
C LEU A 184 0.81 14.48 15.28
N MET A 185 0.67 15.73 14.83
CA MET A 185 -0.61 16.41 14.68
C MET A 185 -0.85 16.77 13.22
N ALA A 186 -2.02 16.41 12.70
CA ALA A 186 -2.57 17.04 11.52
C ALA A 186 -3.32 18.30 11.96
N LEU A 187 -2.91 19.47 11.44
CA LEU A 187 -3.46 20.76 11.85
C LEU A 187 -4.76 21.16 11.11
N GLY A 188 -5.30 20.26 10.28
CA GLY A 188 -6.37 20.56 9.33
C GLY A 188 -5.82 20.83 7.93
N GLY A 189 -6.73 21.19 7.03
CA GLY A 189 -6.43 21.52 5.64
C GLY A 189 -7.71 21.92 4.90
N PRO A 190 -7.62 22.17 3.58
CA PRO A 190 -8.77 22.56 2.78
C PRO A 190 -9.76 21.41 2.54
N SER A 191 -9.35 20.14 2.71
CA SER A 191 -10.27 19.01 2.58
C SER A 191 -11.17 18.89 3.82
N PRO A 192 -12.50 18.77 3.64
CA PRO A 192 -13.41 18.56 4.76
C PRO A 192 -13.26 17.17 5.40
N TRP A 193 -12.75 16.19 4.64
CA TRP A 193 -12.57 14.82 5.09
C TRP A 193 -11.23 14.27 4.64
N GLU A 194 -10.58 13.52 5.52
CA GLU A 194 -9.35 12.79 5.21
C GLU A 194 -9.43 11.41 5.81
N TYR A 195 -9.05 10.40 5.04
CA TYR A 195 -8.80 9.07 5.59
C TYR A 195 -7.34 8.99 6.02
N CYS A 196 -7.02 8.52 7.23
CA CYS A 196 -5.66 8.25 7.66
C CYS A 196 -5.58 6.89 8.38
N ASP A 197 -4.72 6.00 7.89
CA ASP A 197 -4.48 4.67 8.49
C ASP A 197 -3.85 4.80 9.87
N GLY A 198 -3.00 5.82 10.06
CA GLY A 198 -2.38 6.13 11.34
C GLY A 198 -3.32 6.62 12.45
N SER A 199 -4.55 7.05 12.10
CA SER A 199 -5.58 7.53 13.06
C SER A 199 -6.89 6.74 12.99
N ALA A 200 -6.85 5.52 12.46
CA ALA A 200 -7.96 4.57 12.39
C ALA A 200 -9.16 4.99 11.53
N GLY A 201 -8.94 5.76 10.45
CA GLY A 201 -9.93 5.93 9.38
C GLY A 201 -10.26 7.38 9.03
N ILE A 202 -11.55 7.68 8.89
CA ILE A 202 -12.05 8.98 8.43
C ILE A 202 -11.99 10.03 9.54
N THR A 203 -11.43 11.19 9.21
CA THR A 203 -11.26 12.34 10.10
C THR A 203 -11.76 13.62 9.43
N ASN A 204 -11.88 14.69 10.21
CA ASN A 204 -12.16 16.05 9.72
C ASN A 204 -10.86 16.82 9.36
N GLY A 205 -9.77 16.11 9.05
CA GLY A 205 -8.45 16.67 8.75
C GLY A 205 -7.61 17.06 9.97
N LYS A 206 -8.17 16.99 11.20
CA LYS A 206 -7.45 17.17 12.47
C LYS A 206 -7.42 15.87 13.25
N TYR A 207 -6.22 15.37 13.53
CA TYR A 207 -6.02 14.12 14.25
C TYR A 207 -4.61 14.05 14.82
N GLU A 208 -4.41 13.09 15.71
CA GLU A 208 -3.12 12.78 16.33
C GLU A 208 -2.65 11.38 15.97
N ILE A 209 -1.34 11.20 15.82
CA ILE A 209 -0.69 9.90 15.68
C ILE A 209 0.33 9.73 16.80
N ARG A 210 0.29 8.58 17.47
CA ARG A 210 1.16 8.23 18.61
C ARG A 210 1.96 6.97 18.29
N GLY A 211 3.04 6.75 19.06
CA GLY A 211 3.86 5.54 18.95
C GLY A 211 4.67 5.46 17.65
N THR A 212 5.03 6.61 17.07
CA THR A 212 5.84 6.65 15.86
C THR A 212 7.31 6.41 16.14
N LYS A 213 8.00 5.91 15.13
CA LYS A 213 9.42 5.59 15.14
C LYS A 213 10.12 6.27 13.99
N LEU A 214 11.39 6.60 14.18
CA LEU A 214 12.25 7.11 13.12
C LEU A 214 12.48 6.02 12.06
N LEU A 215 12.27 6.36 10.80
CA LEU A 215 12.67 5.53 9.68
C LEU A 215 14.14 5.84 9.37
N GLN A 216 15.05 5.10 10.03
CA GLN A 216 16.49 5.13 9.76
C GLN A 216 16.84 4.37 8.49
#